data_AF-A0A453F5A5-F1
#
_entry.id   AF-A0A453F5A5-F1
#
_cell.length_a   1.000
_cell.length_b   1.000
_cell.length_c   1.000
_cell.angle_alpha   90.00
_cell.angle_beta   90.00
_cell.angle_gamma   90.00
#
_symmetry.space_group_name_H-M   'P 1'
#
loop_
_entity.id
_entity.type
_entity.pdbx_description
1 polymer ?
#
loop_
_entity_poly.entity_id
_entity_poly.type
_entity_poly.pdbx_seq_one_letter_code
_entity_poly.pdbx_strand_id
1 'polypeptide(L)'
;MILLQSPSRFLLQILKDRVVSGDKGVDIDCHTVEFDDVRYHIQFSMRNPKVMVLSVALPLAPPEAILHDGLPLGAIDAIKAAYGAVVQILDPPKDCFDVTMKINLTKLPTDEEQRNVVLTRIASVREVVLGAPLKLLLRHLASKTVAPNVDKLVALVHRPNESFFLAPQ
;
A
#
# COMPACT_ATOMS: atom_id res chain seq x y z
N MET A 1 -21.10 2.25 12.79
CA MET A 1 -19.87 2.94 12.30
C MET A 1 -20.28 3.76 11.10
N ILE A 2 -20.09 5.08 11.09
CA ILE A 2 -20.60 5.97 10.02
C ILE A 2 -19.60 6.11 8.87
N LEU A 3 -18.31 6.23 9.19
CA LEU A 3 -17.22 6.28 8.20
C LEU A 3 -16.48 4.94 8.12
N LEU A 4 -16.13 4.51 6.91
CA LEU A 4 -15.29 3.33 6.70
C LEU A 4 -13.86 3.59 7.20
N GLN A 5 -13.24 2.56 7.77
CA GLN A 5 -11.86 2.66 8.23
C GLN A 5 -10.90 2.42 7.08
N SER A 6 -9.86 3.26 6.98
CA SER A 6 -8.80 3.10 5.97
C SER A 6 -7.96 1.82 6.17
N PRO A 7 -7.42 1.55 7.39
CA PRO A 7 -6.57 0.39 7.59
C PRO A 7 -7.34 -0.93 7.41
N SER A 8 -6.71 -1.88 6.72
CA SER A 8 -7.18 -3.27 6.69
C SER A 8 -7.13 -3.85 8.10
N ARG A 9 -8.31 -4.14 8.66
CA ARG A 9 -8.42 -4.72 10.01
C ARG A 9 -7.73 -6.08 10.08
N PHE A 10 -7.85 -6.89 9.04
CA PHE A 10 -7.27 -8.21 8.97
C PHE A 10 -5.73 -8.15 8.94
N LEU A 11 -5.16 -7.33 8.06
CA LEU A 11 -3.71 -7.12 7.99
C LEU A 11 -3.16 -6.53 9.28
N LEU A 12 -3.85 -5.54 9.87
CA LEU A 12 -3.44 -4.93 11.13
C LEU A 12 -3.44 -5.93 12.29
N GLN A 13 -4.45 -6.79 12.37
CA GLN A 13 -4.55 -7.80 13.42
C GLN A 13 -3.40 -8.81 13.29
N ILE A 14 -3.15 -9.34 12.08
CA ILE A 14 -2.03 -10.25 11.82
C ILE A 14 -0.68 -9.63 12.24
N LEU A 15 -0.46 -8.36 11.89
CA LEU A 15 0.75 -7.63 12.25
C LEU A 15 0.91 -7.50 13.78
N LYS A 16 -0.15 -7.12 14.49
CA LYS A 16 -0.14 -6.99 15.95
C LYS A 16 0.11 -8.33 16.62
N ASP A 17 -0.60 -9.37 16.20
CA ASP A 17 -0.47 -10.71 16.76
C ASP A 17 0.94 -11.26 16.54
N ARG A 18 1.56 -10.98 15.38
CA ARG A 18 2.96 -11.35 15.13
C ARG A 18 3.92 -10.64 16.06
N VAL A 19 3.75 -9.33 16.25
CA VAL A 19 4.63 -8.54 17.13
C VAL A 19 4.57 -9.06 18.57
N VAL A 20 3.38 -9.42 19.05
CA VAL A 20 3.19 -9.99 20.40
C VAL A 20 3.74 -11.41 20.50
N SER A 21 3.51 -12.24 19.47
CA SER A 21 3.90 -13.65 19.47
C SER A 21 5.40 -13.87 19.24
N GLY A 22 6.08 -12.91 18.58
CA GLY A 22 7.49 -12.99 18.25
C GLY A 22 7.85 -14.30 17.54
N ASP A 23 8.85 -15.01 18.09
CA ASP A 23 9.35 -16.28 17.54
C ASP A 23 8.45 -17.48 17.87
N LYS A 24 7.35 -17.30 18.61
CA LYS A 24 6.34 -18.34 18.93
C LYS A 24 5.15 -18.34 17.98
N GLY A 25 5.16 -17.49 16.95
CA GLY A 25 4.07 -17.43 15.99
C GLY A 25 3.97 -18.70 15.13
N VAL A 26 3.03 -18.69 14.19
CA VAL A 26 2.83 -19.79 13.21
C VAL A 26 3.21 -19.34 11.81
N ASP A 27 3.43 -20.26 10.88
CA ASP A 27 3.47 -19.91 9.46
C ASP A 27 2.10 -19.34 9.04
N ILE A 28 2.12 -18.25 8.27
CA ILE A 28 0.90 -17.69 7.66
C ILE A 28 1.16 -17.63 6.17
N ASP A 29 0.22 -18.14 5.40
CA ASP A 29 0.18 -18.00 3.95
C ASP A 29 -1.29 -17.88 3.57
N CYS A 30 -1.77 -16.65 3.37
CA CYS A 30 -3.18 -16.41 3.10
C CYS A 30 -3.41 -15.28 2.11
N HIS A 31 -4.53 -15.39 1.40
CA HIS A 31 -5.03 -14.35 0.51
C HIS A 31 -6.26 -13.68 1.13
N THR A 32 -6.38 -12.37 0.94
CA THR A 32 -7.57 -11.63 1.30
C THR A 32 -7.90 -10.59 0.23
N VAL A 33 -9.16 -10.19 0.17
CA VAL A 33 -9.65 -9.13 -0.71
C VAL A 33 -10.04 -7.95 0.15
N GLU A 34 -9.65 -6.76 -0.29
CA GLU A 34 -9.97 -5.48 0.31
C GLU A 34 -10.95 -4.69 -0.58
N PHE A 35 -11.41 -3.54 -0.09
CA PHE A 35 -12.18 -2.61 -0.91
C PHE A 35 -11.47 -2.32 -2.23
N ASP A 36 -12.28 -2.13 -3.26
CA ASP A 36 -11.88 -1.80 -4.63
C ASP A 36 -11.12 -2.91 -5.35
N ASP A 37 -11.45 -4.17 -5.03
CA ASP A 37 -10.87 -5.40 -5.59
C ASP A 37 -9.34 -5.46 -5.49
N VAL A 38 -8.78 -4.77 -4.49
CA VAL A 38 -7.38 -4.90 -4.11
C VAL A 38 -7.20 -6.22 -3.39
N ARG A 39 -6.20 -7.01 -3.79
CA ARG A 39 -5.95 -8.33 -3.22
C ARG A 39 -4.61 -8.36 -2.53
N TYR A 40 -4.58 -8.92 -1.33
CA TYR A 40 -3.34 -9.13 -0.60
C TYR A 40 -2.98 -10.60 -0.57
N HIS A 41 -1.69 -10.87 -0.69
CA HIS A 41 -1.07 -12.13 -0.29
C HIS A 41 -0.15 -11.85 0.89
N ILE A 42 -0.47 -12.44 2.04
CA ILE A 42 0.22 -12.19 3.31
C ILE A 42 0.97 -13.46 3.69
N GLN A 43 2.30 -13.34 3.84
CA GLN A 43 3.14 -14.46 4.21
C GLN A 43 4.02 -14.15 5.44
N PHE A 44 4.04 -15.08 6.38
CA PHE A 44 5.04 -15.19 7.45
C PHE A 44 5.63 -16.59 7.43
N SER A 45 6.94 -16.69 7.60
CA SER A 45 7.63 -17.97 7.75
C SER A 45 8.36 -18.05 9.08
N MET A 46 8.31 -19.19 9.75
CA MET A 46 9.09 -19.50 10.95
C MET A 46 10.59 -19.59 10.70
N ARG A 47 11.01 -19.70 9.43
CA ARG A 47 12.42 -19.53 9.05
C ARG A 47 12.91 -18.09 9.25
N ASN A 48 12.00 -17.13 9.15
CA ASN A 48 12.28 -15.72 9.38
C ASN A 48 11.06 -15.01 9.99
N PRO A 49 10.75 -15.26 11.28
CA PRO A 49 9.49 -14.84 11.90
C PRO A 49 9.38 -13.32 12.05
N LYS A 50 10.49 -12.60 11.90
CA LYS A 50 10.57 -11.13 12.02
C LYS A 50 10.41 -10.42 10.68
N VAL A 51 10.14 -11.15 9.60
CA VAL A 51 9.87 -10.60 8.27
C VAL A 51 8.52 -11.07 7.77
N MET A 52 7.68 -10.11 7.39
CA MET A 52 6.45 -10.36 6.63
C MET A 52 6.73 -10.13 5.14
N VAL A 53 6.19 -10.97 4.27
CA VAL A 53 6.07 -10.67 2.84
C VAL A 53 4.62 -10.30 2.56
N LEU A 54 4.41 -9.12 2.00
CA LEU A 54 3.10 -8.63 1.58
C LEU A 54 3.15 -8.38 0.08
N SER A 55 2.37 -9.12 -0.70
CA SER A 55 2.16 -8.84 -2.12
C SER A 55 0.78 -8.24 -2.31
N VAL A 56 0.67 -7.21 -3.13
CA VAL A 56 -0.55 -6.46 -3.39
C VAL A 56 -0.82 -6.50 -4.89
N ALA A 57 -2.00 -6.96 -5.26
CA ALA A 57 -2.53 -6.88 -6.60
C ALA A 57 -3.63 -5.82 -6.62
N LEU A 58 -3.57 -4.98 -7.64
CA LEU A 58 -4.49 -3.89 -7.93
C LEU A 58 -5.57 -4.39 -8.90
N PRO A 59 -6.76 -3.76 -8.86
CA PRO A 59 -7.79 -4.03 -9.86
C PRO A 59 -7.29 -3.66 -11.26
N LEU A 60 -7.91 -4.24 -12.28
CA LEU A 60 -7.64 -3.87 -13.67
C LEU A 60 -7.88 -2.37 -13.84
N ALA A 61 -6.84 -1.65 -14.26
CA ALA A 61 -6.91 -0.22 -14.47
C ALA A 61 -7.74 0.10 -15.73
N PRO A 62 -8.50 1.20 -15.73
CA PRO A 62 -9.18 1.65 -16.93
C PRO A 62 -8.15 2.06 -18.00
N PRO A 63 -8.50 2.01 -19.31
CA PRO A 63 -7.57 2.32 -20.40
C PRO A 63 -6.91 3.71 -20.31
N GLU A 64 -7.57 4.66 -19.67
CA GLU A 64 -7.12 6.03 -19.49
C GLU A 64 -6.13 6.21 -18.33
N ALA A 65 -6.02 5.23 -17.43
CA ALA A 65 -5.13 5.32 -16.27
C ALA A 65 -3.67 5.15 -16.69
N ILE A 66 -2.83 6.08 -16.25
CA ILE A 66 -1.39 6.05 -16.49
C ILE A 66 -0.74 5.20 -15.40
N LEU A 67 -0.18 4.06 -15.80
CA LEU A 67 0.57 3.16 -14.93
C LEU A 67 2.06 3.17 -15.30
N HIS A 68 2.90 3.01 -14.28
CA HIS A 68 4.32 2.75 -14.41
C HIS A 68 4.61 1.40 -13.77
N ASP A 69 5.05 0.43 -14.57
CA ASP A 69 5.31 -0.95 -14.14
C ASP A 69 4.12 -1.58 -13.39
N GLY A 70 2.90 -1.36 -13.89
CA GLY A 70 1.66 -1.86 -13.31
C GLY A 70 1.09 -1.05 -12.13
N LEU A 71 1.82 -0.04 -11.64
CA LEU A 71 1.41 0.75 -10.48
C LEU A 71 0.96 2.18 -10.85
N PRO A 72 0.05 2.79 -10.04
CA PRO A 72 -0.31 4.20 -10.18
C PRO A 72 0.90 5.12 -10.07
N LEU A 73 0.85 6.23 -10.80
CA LEU A 73 1.89 7.26 -10.77
C LEU A 73 2.25 7.69 -9.33
N GLY A 74 3.54 7.62 -8.99
CA GLY A 74 4.08 8.00 -7.69
C GLY A 74 3.93 6.94 -6.58
N ALA A 75 3.36 5.77 -6.86
CA ALA A 75 3.12 4.73 -5.84
C ALA A 75 4.42 4.26 -5.14
N ILE A 76 5.48 3.97 -5.90
CA ILE A 76 6.77 3.52 -5.34
C ILE A 76 7.36 4.57 -4.40
N ASP A 77 7.33 5.85 -4.79
CA ASP A 77 7.82 6.94 -3.95
C ASP A 77 6.95 7.15 -2.71
N ALA A 78 5.63 6.97 -2.85
CA ALA A 78 4.71 7.03 -1.72
C ALA A 78 4.98 5.91 -0.70
N ILE A 79 5.23 4.68 -1.16
CA ILE A 79 5.61 3.53 -0.31
C ILE A 79 6.94 3.82 0.39
N LYS A 80 7.97 4.26 -0.35
CA LYS A 80 9.29 4.59 0.22
C LYS A 80 9.18 5.69 1.27
N ALA A 81 8.40 6.74 0.99
CA ALA A 81 8.19 7.85 1.91
C ALA A 81 7.39 7.44 3.16
N ALA A 82 6.41 6.54 3.01
CA ALA A 82 5.56 6.11 4.12
C ALA A 82 6.24 5.06 5.02
N TYR A 83 7.02 4.15 4.42
CA TYR A 83 7.45 2.92 5.06
C TYR A 83 8.93 2.57 4.89
N GLY A 84 9.73 3.36 4.17
CA GLY A 84 11.09 2.98 3.76
C GLY A 84 12.05 2.60 4.91
N ALA A 85 11.75 3.03 6.15
CA ALA A 85 12.50 2.60 7.33
C ALA A 85 12.33 1.09 7.63
N VAL A 86 11.17 0.52 7.36
CA VAL A 86 10.79 -0.86 7.73
C VAL A 86 10.46 -1.75 6.53
N VAL A 87 10.22 -1.16 5.35
CA VAL A 87 9.85 -1.86 4.11
C VAL A 87 11.00 -1.86 3.11
N GLN A 88 11.23 -3.03 2.51
CA GLN A 88 11.98 -3.19 1.28
C GLN A 88 11.03 -3.64 0.18
N ILE A 89 10.96 -2.91 -0.93
CA ILE A 89 10.22 -3.32 -2.13
C ILE A 89 11.05 -4.37 -2.87
N LEU A 90 10.41 -5.44 -3.32
CA LEU A 90 11.03 -6.45 -4.19
C LEU A 90 10.73 -6.09 -5.64
N ASP A 91 11.80 -6.11 -6.44
CA ASP A 91 11.76 -5.84 -7.88
C ASP A 91 12.55 -6.97 -8.58
N PRO A 92 11.91 -7.80 -9.42
CA PRO A 92 10.49 -7.74 -9.79
C PRO A 92 9.54 -8.12 -8.64
N PRO A 93 8.26 -7.69 -8.70
CA PRO A 93 7.24 -8.19 -7.77
C PRO A 93 6.99 -9.70 -7.98
N LYS A 94 6.32 -10.32 -7.02
CA LYS A 94 5.90 -11.72 -7.14
C LYS A 94 4.89 -11.86 -8.28
N ASP A 95 4.97 -12.97 -9.02
CA ASP A 95 4.05 -13.29 -10.12
C ASP A 95 2.59 -13.06 -9.73
N CYS A 96 1.84 -12.42 -10.64
CA CYS A 96 0.43 -12.04 -10.49
C CYS A 96 0.15 -10.94 -9.44
N PHE A 97 1.17 -10.23 -8.97
CA PHE A 97 1.02 -9.05 -8.10
C PHE A 97 1.73 -7.83 -8.69
N ASP A 98 1.20 -6.64 -8.44
CA ASP A 98 1.76 -5.38 -8.94
C ASP A 98 2.87 -4.83 -8.03
N VAL A 99 2.83 -5.17 -6.73
CA VAL A 99 3.92 -4.83 -5.80
C VAL A 99 4.10 -5.91 -4.74
N THR A 100 5.36 -6.25 -4.45
CA THR A 100 5.71 -7.11 -3.31
C THR A 100 6.68 -6.39 -2.39
N MET A 101 6.40 -6.48 -1.09
CA MET A 101 7.17 -5.82 -0.03
C MET A 101 7.59 -6.81 1.04
N LYS A 102 8.85 -6.70 1.49
CA LYS A 102 9.34 -7.30 2.73
C LYS A 102 9.28 -6.27 3.85
N ILE A 103 8.51 -6.56 4.88
CA ILE A 103 8.36 -5.72 6.07
C ILE A 103 9.18 -6.33 7.20
N ASN A 104 10.20 -5.61 7.67
CA ASN A 104 11.06 -6.04 8.74
C ASN A 104 10.57 -5.52 10.09
N LEU A 105 10.04 -6.43 10.91
CA LEU A 105 9.48 -6.13 12.22
C LEU A 105 10.56 -5.75 13.25
N THR A 106 11.84 -6.09 13.02
CA THR A 106 12.94 -5.69 13.93
C THR A 106 13.24 -4.20 13.85
N LYS A 107 12.79 -3.53 12.78
CA LYS A 107 12.99 -2.10 12.57
C LYS A 107 11.83 -1.26 13.09
N LEU A 108 10.82 -1.89 13.69
CA LEU A 108 9.73 -1.18 14.33
C LEU A 108 10.22 -0.43 15.58
N PRO A 109 9.60 0.71 15.92
CA PRO A 109 9.86 1.39 17.18
C PRO A 109 9.66 0.47 18.38
N THR A 110 10.48 0.68 19.42
CA THR A 110 10.34 -0.01 20.70
C THR A 110 9.15 0.51 21.50
N ASP A 111 8.89 1.81 21.40
CA ASP A 111 7.70 2.45 21.97
C ASP A 111 6.42 1.88 21.35
N GLU A 112 5.47 1.52 22.20
CA GLU A 112 4.26 0.81 21.80
C GLU A 112 3.32 1.67 20.96
N GLU A 113 3.16 2.95 21.32
CA GLU A 113 2.29 3.87 20.58
C GLU A 113 2.86 4.14 19.19
N GLN A 114 4.15 4.48 19.09
CA GLN A 114 4.82 4.68 17.81
C GLN A 114 4.81 3.42 16.94
N ARG A 115 5.02 2.24 17.54
CA ARG A 115 4.92 0.96 16.85
C ARG A 115 3.52 0.75 16.28
N ASN A 116 2.47 0.97 17.08
CA ASN A 116 1.08 0.84 16.64
C ASN A 116 0.74 1.80 15.50
N VAL A 117 1.29 3.02 15.51
CA VAL A 117 1.17 3.97 14.40
C VAL A 117 1.79 3.40 13.12
N VAL A 118 3.00 2.84 13.19
CA VAL A 118 3.66 2.23 12.02
C VAL A 118 2.88 1.02 11.50
N LEU A 119 2.42 0.13 12.38
CA LEU A 119 1.61 -1.03 11.99
C LEU A 119 0.30 -0.61 11.31
N THR A 120 -0.36 0.40 11.85
CA THR A 120 -1.60 0.95 11.28
C THR A 120 -1.34 1.54 9.90
N ARG A 121 -0.24 2.28 9.73
CA ARG A 121 0.15 2.83 8.42
C ARG A 121 0.41 1.71 7.41
N ILE A 122 1.11 0.64 7.78
CA ILE A 122 1.34 -0.52 6.90
C ILE A 122 0.00 -1.15 6.51
N ALA A 123 -0.93 -1.30 7.45
CA ALA A 123 -2.26 -1.83 7.18
C ALA A 123 -3.11 -0.94 6.25
N SER A 124 -2.75 0.34 6.08
CA SER A 124 -3.34 1.29 5.14
C SER A 124 -2.63 1.32 3.77
N VAL A 125 -1.89 0.27 3.39
CA VAL A 125 -1.13 0.25 2.12
C VAL A 125 -1.97 0.55 0.89
N ARG A 126 -3.23 0.09 0.83
CA ARG A 126 -4.17 0.41 -0.27
C ARG A 126 -4.26 1.91 -0.49
N GLU A 127 -4.47 2.68 0.57
CA GLU A 127 -4.60 4.14 0.50
C GLU A 127 -3.30 4.78 0.01
N VAL A 128 -2.15 4.28 0.46
CA VAL A 128 -0.85 4.81 0.04
C VAL A 128 -0.58 4.56 -1.44
N VAL A 129 -0.92 3.38 -1.95
CA VAL A 129 -0.71 3.01 -3.36
C VAL A 129 -1.71 3.72 -4.26
N LEU A 130 -3.01 3.58 -4.00
CA LEU A 130 -4.07 4.16 -4.86
C LEU A 130 -4.17 5.68 -4.71
N GLY A 131 -3.80 6.24 -3.55
CA GLY A 131 -3.81 7.67 -3.29
C GLY A 131 -2.55 8.41 -3.76
N ALA A 132 -1.53 7.71 -4.26
CA ALA A 132 -0.28 8.32 -4.69
C ALA A 132 -0.45 9.37 -5.80
N PRO A 133 -1.26 9.15 -6.85
CA PRO A 133 -1.49 10.16 -7.88
C PRO A 133 -2.14 11.43 -7.33
N LEU A 134 -3.13 11.30 -6.43
CA LEU A 134 -3.75 12.44 -5.78
C LEU A 134 -2.73 13.25 -4.97
N LYS A 135 -1.90 12.57 -4.18
CA LYS A 135 -0.84 13.24 -3.39
C LYS A 135 0.14 14.00 -4.28
N LEU A 136 0.49 13.45 -5.43
CA LEU A 136 1.37 14.10 -6.40
C LEU A 136 0.71 15.37 -6.99
N LEU A 137 -0.55 15.27 -7.43
CA LEU A 137 -1.29 16.40 -7.98
C LEU A 137 -1.48 17.52 -6.96
N LEU A 138 -1.84 17.20 -5.72
CA LEU A 138 -1.98 18.19 -4.65
C LEU A 138 -0.65 18.90 -4.35
N ARG A 139 0.50 18.22 -4.46
CA ARG A 139 1.82 18.86 -4.33
C ARG A 139 2.12 19.83 -5.47
N HIS A 140 1.74 19.48 -6.70
CA HIS A 140 1.87 20.40 -7.84
C HIS A 140 1.00 21.64 -7.66
N LEU A 141 -0.27 21.47 -7.26
CA LEU A 141 -1.17 22.60 -6.96
C LEU A 141 -0.60 23.51 -5.86
N ALA A 142 -0.10 22.91 -4.76
CA ALA A 142 0.46 23.66 -3.64
C ALA A 142 1.72 24.46 -4.01
N SER A 143 2.51 23.98 -4.98
CA SER A 143 3.74 24.66 -5.41
C SER A 143 3.51 25.79 -6.43
N LYS A 144 2.26 25.98 -6.91
CA LYS A 144 1.90 26.94 -7.98
C LYS A 144 2.74 26.81 -9.26
N THR A 145 3.55 25.77 -9.36
CA THR A 145 4.19 25.38 -10.60
C THR A 145 3.13 24.74 -11.48
N VAL A 146 3.03 25.24 -12.72
CA VAL A 146 2.21 24.62 -13.75
C VAL A 146 2.64 23.16 -13.86
N ALA A 147 1.80 22.22 -13.43
CA ALA A 147 2.06 20.82 -13.70
C ALA A 147 2.19 20.65 -15.22
N PRO A 148 3.16 19.92 -15.76
CA PRO A 148 3.13 19.61 -17.18
C PRO A 148 1.81 18.88 -17.48
N ASN A 149 0.93 19.49 -18.29
CA ASN A 149 -0.47 19.08 -18.58
C ASN A 149 -1.56 19.40 -17.52
N VAL A 150 -1.63 20.63 -16.97
CA VAL A 150 -2.76 21.07 -16.11
C VAL A 150 -4.15 20.85 -16.73
N ASP A 151 -4.28 20.77 -18.05
CA ASP A 151 -5.57 20.57 -18.74
C ASP A 151 -6.00 19.09 -18.91
N LYS A 152 -5.23 18.11 -18.40
CA LYS A 152 -5.58 16.69 -18.54
C LYS A 152 -6.21 16.13 -17.28
N LEU A 153 -7.44 15.64 -17.42
CA LEU A 153 -8.08 14.72 -16.48
C LEU A 153 -7.13 13.54 -16.20
N VAL A 154 -6.88 13.27 -14.92
CA VAL A 154 -6.07 12.12 -14.50
C VAL A 154 -6.99 11.01 -14.06
N ALA A 155 -7.04 9.92 -14.81
CA ALA A 155 -7.78 8.72 -14.44
C ALA A 155 -7.03 7.97 -13.32
N LEU A 156 -7.77 7.57 -12.28
CA LEU A 156 -7.27 6.78 -11.16
C LEU A 156 -7.70 5.32 -11.31
N VAL A 157 -6.84 4.44 -10.79
CA VAL A 157 -7.15 3.03 -10.58
C VAL A 157 -8.20 2.94 -9.46
N HIS A 158 -9.36 2.33 -9.77
CA HIS A 158 -10.42 2.10 -8.81
C HIS A 158 -11.08 0.74 -8.96
N ARG A 159 -11.92 0.52 -9.98
CA ARG A 159 -12.53 -0.79 -10.27
C ARG A 159 -12.64 -0.99 -11.78
N PRO A 160 -12.71 -2.24 -12.27
CA PRO A 160 -12.73 -2.49 -13.71
C PRO A 160 -13.87 -1.79 -14.47
N ASN A 161 -15.01 -1.56 -13.82
CA ASN A 161 -16.22 -0.98 -14.43
C ASN A 161 -16.54 0.43 -13.90
N GLU A 162 -15.65 1.04 -13.11
CA GLU A 162 -15.86 2.36 -12.52
C GLU A 162 -14.61 3.20 -12.77
N SER A 163 -14.78 4.40 -13.32
CA SER A 163 -13.67 5.32 -13.59
C SER A 163 -13.76 6.53 -12.68
N PHE A 164 -12.64 6.88 -12.06
CA PHE A 164 -12.51 8.05 -11.20
C PHE A 164 -11.48 8.99 -11.82
N PHE A 165 -11.86 10.25 -12.01
CA PHE A 165 -10.99 11.25 -12.65
C PHE A 165 -10.70 12.40 -11.69
N LEU A 166 -9.46 12.87 -11.70
CA LEU A 166 -9.05 14.08 -11.01
C LEU A 166 -8.85 15.22 -12.00
N ALA A 167 -9.45 16.36 -11.69
CA ALA A 167 -9.26 17.63 -12.40
C ALA A 167 -8.58 18.62 -11.42
N PRO A 168 -7.30 18.96 -11.61
CA PRO A 168 -6.65 20.00 -10.81
C PRO A 168 -7.22 21.38 -11.19
N GLN A 169 -7.58 22.20 -10.20
CA GLN A 169 -8.07 23.58 -10.35
C GLN A 169 -7.35 24.50 -9.37
#